data_AF-A0A936E4E4-F1
#
_entry.id   AF-A0A936E4E4-F1
#
_cell.length_a   1.000
_cell.length_b   1.000
_cell.length_c   1.000
_cell.angle_alpha   90.00
_cell.angle_beta   90.00
_cell.angle_gamma   90.00
#
_symmetry.space_group_name_H-M   'P 1'
#
loop_
_entity.id
_entity.type
_entity.pdbx_description
1 polymer ?
#
loop_
_entity_poly.entity_id
_entity_poly.type
_entity_poly.pdbx_seq_one_letter_code
_entity_poly.pdbx_strand_id
1 'polypeptide(L)'
;MATRNGDLIQFSKAKKIMAVVWLLFSAIIFTIFIILTITKFGEESQVAWNWLLPSILPTLSLIIGILVTDARSATSQEHKVNTFYYYLALGFSLFYLCLLLCLILFHGNFPIGIDEMFKRSNLFLAPIQGLVSAVIGIFYYKST
;
A
#
# COMPACT_ATOMS: atom_id res chain seq x y z
N MET A 1 -33.11 -4.60 18.91
CA MET A 1 -32.17 -5.74 19.03
C MET A 1 -31.94 -6.28 17.62
N ALA A 2 -30.91 -5.82 16.93
CA ALA A 2 -30.57 -6.28 15.58
C ALA A 2 -29.07 -6.56 15.57
N THR A 3 -28.72 -7.84 15.67
CA THR A 3 -27.36 -8.32 15.44
C THR A 3 -27.05 -8.11 13.97
N ARG A 4 -26.42 -6.97 13.67
CA ARG A 4 -25.75 -6.72 12.39
C ARG A 4 -24.70 -7.81 12.25
N ASN A 5 -25.03 -8.89 11.54
CA ASN A 5 -24.08 -9.89 11.08
C ASN A 5 -22.99 -9.13 10.32
N GLY A 6 -21.91 -8.80 11.01
CA GLY A 6 -20.71 -8.34 10.34
C GLY A 6 -20.21 -9.56 9.60
N ASP A 7 -20.40 -9.59 8.28
CA ASP A 7 -19.93 -10.69 7.45
C ASP A 7 -18.49 -11.01 7.85
N LEU A 8 -18.19 -12.29 8.00
CA LEU A 8 -16.89 -12.77 8.43
C LEU A 8 -16.18 -13.36 7.23
N ILE A 9 -15.04 -12.80 6.85
CA ILE A 9 -14.21 -13.32 5.75
C ILE A 9 -13.07 -14.16 6.34
N GLN A 10 -12.73 -15.26 5.68
CA GLN A 10 -11.54 -16.04 6.00
C GLN A 10 -10.29 -15.16 5.90
N PHE A 11 -9.55 -15.05 7.00
CA PHE A 11 -8.33 -14.25 7.09
C PHE A 11 -7.31 -14.62 6.02
N SER A 12 -7.14 -15.92 5.74
CA SER A 12 -6.24 -16.41 4.69
C SER A 12 -6.57 -15.82 3.31
N LYS A 13 -7.85 -15.74 2.95
CA LYS A 13 -8.31 -15.17 1.68
C LYS A 13 -8.12 -13.64 1.66
N ALA A 14 -8.52 -12.96 2.72
CA ALA A 14 -8.40 -11.50 2.84
C ALA A 14 -6.93 -11.03 2.77
N LYS A 15 -6.04 -11.71 3.48
CA LYS A 15 -4.58 -11.47 3.43
C LYS A 15 -4.01 -11.67 2.04
N LYS A 16 -4.33 -12.80 1.38
CA LYS A 16 -3.83 -13.08 0.02
C LYS A 16 -4.25 -11.99 -0.96
N ILE A 17 -5.50 -11.53 -0.90
CA ILE A 17 -5.98 -10.44 -1.75
C ILE A 17 -5.21 -9.14 -1.45
N MET A 18 -5.06 -8.78 -0.17
CA MET A 18 -4.31 -7.58 0.23
C MET A 18 -2.86 -7.63 -0.27
N ALA A 19 -2.21 -8.78 -0.12
CA ALA A 19 -0.85 -8.99 -0.57
C ALA A 19 -0.73 -8.88 -2.10
N VAL A 20 -1.65 -9.50 -2.85
CA VAL A 20 -1.68 -9.41 -4.31
C VAL A 20 -1.89 -7.97 -4.76
N VAL A 21 -2.82 -7.23 -4.15
CA VAL A 21 -3.07 -5.81 -4.50
C VAL A 21 -1.79 -5.00 -4.32
N TRP A 22 -1.15 -5.07 -3.15
CA TRP A 22 0.06 -4.30 -2.89
C TRP A 22 1.24 -4.71 -3.77
N LEU A 23 1.49 -6.01 -3.94
CA LEU A 23 2.59 -6.50 -4.77
C LEU A 23 2.37 -6.15 -6.24
N LEU A 24 1.17 -6.33 -6.77
CA LEU A 24 0.86 -6.04 -8.18
C LEU A 24 0.96 -4.53 -8.47
N PHE A 25 0.31 -3.69 -7.67
CA PHE A 25 0.37 -2.24 -7.87
C PHE A 25 1.78 -1.70 -7.64
N SER A 26 2.50 -2.19 -6.63
CA SER A 26 3.88 -1.75 -6.42
C SER A 26 4.78 -2.18 -7.56
N ALA A 27 4.62 -3.39 -8.10
CA ALA A 27 5.37 -3.83 -9.28
C ALA A 27 5.10 -2.92 -10.49
N ILE A 28 3.83 -2.60 -10.77
CA ILE A 28 3.44 -1.66 -11.83
C ILE A 28 4.09 -0.29 -11.60
N ILE A 29 3.99 0.25 -10.38
CA ILE A 29 4.58 1.54 -10.02
C ILE A 29 6.10 1.52 -10.21
N PHE A 30 6.80 0.49 -9.71
CA PHE A 30 8.25 0.36 -9.89
C PHE A 30 8.65 0.26 -11.36
N THR A 31 7.93 -0.53 -12.17
CA THR A 31 8.18 -0.63 -13.61
C THR A 31 8.03 0.73 -14.29
N ILE A 32 6.96 1.46 -14.01
CA ILE A 32 6.76 2.82 -14.54
C ILE A 32 7.91 3.72 -14.09
N PHE A 33 8.30 3.66 -12.82
CA PHE A 33 9.36 4.51 -12.27
C PHE A 33 10.74 4.22 -12.86
N ILE A 34 11.05 2.96 -13.15
CA ILE A 34 12.27 2.57 -13.86
C ILE A 34 12.27 3.16 -15.27
N ILE A 35 11.15 3.06 -15.99
CA ILE A 35 11.02 3.66 -17.33
C ILE A 35 11.18 5.20 -17.25
N LEU A 36 10.54 5.86 -16.29
CA LEU A 36 10.66 7.31 -16.08
C LEU A 36 12.07 7.74 -15.67
N THR A 37 12.77 6.91 -14.90
CA THR A 37 14.17 7.15 -14.52
C THR A 37 15.06 7.27 -15.74
N ILE A 38 14.88 6.37 -16.71
CA ILE A 38 15.68 6.33 -17.94
C ILE A 38 15.24 7.41 -18.95
N THR A 39 13.94 7.73 -18.99
CA THR A 39 13.37 8.58 -20.06
C THR A 39 13.19 10.05 -19.70
N LYS A 40 12.90 10.37 -18.43
CA LYS A 40 12.48 11.72 -18.01
C LYS A 40 13.22 12.29 -16.80
N PHE A 41 13.55 11.47 -15.81
CA PHE A 41 14.07 12.01 -14.55
C PHE A 41 15.55 12.41 -14.61
N GLY A 42 16.37 11.76 -15.43
CA GLY A 42 17.78 12.15 -15.59
C GLY A 42 18.50 12.32 -14.25
N GLU A 43 19.01 13.54 -14.00
CA GLU A 43 19.71 13.90 -12.75
C GLU A 43 18.79 13.97 -11.51
N GLU A 44 17.49 14.18 -11.68
CA GLU A 44 16.51 14.22 -10.59
C GLU A 44 15.99 12.84 -10.17
N SER A 45 16.50 11.77 -10.80
CA SER A 45 16.13 10.39 -10.48
C SER A 45 16.31 10.07 -8.99
N GLN A 46 17.40 10.53 -8.37
CA GLN A 46 17.64 10.31 -6.94
C GLN A 46 16.53 10.90 -6.07
N VAL A 47 16.05 12.11 -6.41
CA VAL A 47 14.96 12.78 -5.69
C VAL A 47 13.66 11.98 -5.82
N ALA A 48 13.38 11.50 -7.03
CA ALA A 48 12.22 10.66 -7.30
C ALA A 48 12.24 9.35 -6.49
N TRP A 49 13.38 8.66 -6.46
CA TRP A 49 13.53 7.41 -5.69
C TRP A 49 13.44 7.64 -4.18
N ASN A 50 14.04 8.72 -3.67
CA ASN A 50 13.94 9.12 -2.26
C ASN A 50 12.50 9.44 -1.84
N TRP A 51 11.65 9.83 -2.78
CA TRP A 51 10.22 10.01 -2.55
C TRP A 51 9.45 8.68 -2.60
N LEU A 52 9.70 7.85 -3.61
CA LEU A 52 8.93 6.62 -3.83
C LEU A 52 9.18 5.54 -2.76
N LEU A 53 10.45 5.28 -2.43
CA LEU A 53 10.85 4.18 -1.56
C LEU A 53 10.17 4.25 -0.17
N PRO A 54 10.21 5.37 0.57
CA PRO A 54 9.55 5.45 1.87
C PRO A 54 8.01 5.33 1.76
N SER A 55 7.43 5.68 0.61
CA SER A 55 5.98 5.59 0.38
C SER A 55 5.47 4.15 0.19
N ILE A 56 6.32 3.22 -0.22
CA ILE A 56 5.90 1.85 -0.59
C ILE A 56 6.56 0.78 0.27
N LEU A 57 7.87 0.90 0.54
CA LEU A 57 8.64 -0.17 1.19
C LEU A 57 8.13 -0.56 2.59
N PRO A 58 7.70 0.35 3.47
CA PRO A 58 7.22 -0.05 4.80
C PRO A 58 6.04 -1.02 4.73
N THR A 59 5.07 -0.75 3.85
CA THR A 59 3.87 -1.58 3.70
C THR A 59 4.17 -2.90 3.01
N LEU A 60 5.02 -2.90 1.98
CA LEU A 60 5.47 -4.14 1.35
C LEU A 60 6.23 -5.04 2.33
N SER A 61 7.11 -4.44 3.13
CA SER A 61 7.90 -5.17 4.13
C SER A 61 7.00 -5.82 5.17
N LEU A 62 5.98 -5.09 5.64
CA LEU A 62 4.96 -5.61 6.56
C LEU A 62 4.20 -6.78 5.94
N ILE A 63 3.73 -6.65 4.70
CA ILE A 63 2.99 -7.70 3.99
C ILE A 63 3.85 -8.95 3.81
N ILE A 64 5.09 -8.79 3.34
CA ILE A 64 6.04 -9.90 3.15
C ILE A 64 6.32 -10.58 4.50
N GLY A 65 6.57 -9.81 5.56
CA GLY A 65 6.80 -10.36 6.90
C GLY A 65 5.65 -11.23 7.40
N ILE A 66 4.41 -10.87 7.08
CA ILE A 66 3.24 -11.66 7.44
C ILE A 66 3.12 -12.92 6.58
N LEU A 67 3.39 -12.84 5.28
CA LEU A 67 3.40 -14.01 4.40
C LEU A 67 4.46 -15.03 4.85
N VAL A 68 5.65 -14.57 5.23
CA VAL A 68 6.72 -15.43 5.75
C VAL A 68 6.34 -16.05 7.09
N THR A 69 5.76 -15.28 8.01
CA THR A 69 5.29 -15.80 9.30
C THR A 69 4.24 -16.89 9.10
N ASP A 70 3.25 -16.65 8.23
CA ASP A 70 2.20 -17.63 7.93
C ASP A 70 2.73 -18.90 7.26
N ALA A 71 3.69 -18.77 6.34
CA ALA A 71 4.31 -19.93 5.70
C ALA A 71 5.08 -20.81 6.68
N ARG A 72 5.56 -20.25 7.81
CA ARG A 72 6.27 -20.97 8.86
C ARG A 72 5.35 -21.55 9.93
N SER A 73 4.14 -21.02 10.08
CA SER A 73 3.15 -21.51 11.04
C SER A 73 2.45 -22.76 10.50
N ALA A 74 2.77 -23.93 11.05
CA ALA A 74 2.19 -25.23 10.67
C ALA A 74 0.72 -25.41 11.05
N THR A 75 0.08 -24.39 11.65
CA THR A 75 -1.30 -24.46 12.14
C THR A 75 -2.07 -23.26 11.58
N SER A 76 -2.59 -23.41 10.36
CA SER A 76 -3.52 -22.45 9.76
C SER A 76 -4.89 -22.58 10.43
N GLN A 77 -5.00 -22.11 11.67
CA GLN A 77 -6.31 -21.98 12.31
C GLN A 77 -7.15 -21.01 11.48
N GLU A 78 -8.34 -21.44 11.07
CA GLU A 78 -9.29 -20.66 10.26
C GLU A 78 -9.83 -19.45 11.04
N HIS A 79 -9.01 -18.41 11.14
CA HIS A 79 -9.41 -17.16 11.75
C HIS A 79 -10.32 -16.40 10.78
N LYS A 80 -11.44 -15.90 11.33
CA LYS A 80 -12.41 -15.08 10.62
C LYS A 80 -12.21 -13.63 11.02
N VAL A 81 -12.07 -12.75 10.04
CA VAL A 81 -11.94 -11.30 10.25
C VAL A 81 -13.25 -10.62 9.94
N ASN A 82 -13.54 -9.55 10.65
CA ASN A 82 -14.68 -8.71 10.34
C ASN A 82 -14.45 -7.98 9.00
N THR A 83 -15.40 -8.19 8.08
CA THR A 83 -15.40 -7.67 6.72
C THR A 83 -15.31 -6.15 6.65
N PHE A 84 -15.79 -5.43 7.67
CA PHE A 84 -15.64 -3.97 7.73
C PHE A 84 -14.18 -3.53 7.75
N TYR A 85 -13.34 -4.12 8.62
CA TYR A 85 -11.92 -3.75 8.69
C TYR A 85 -11.18 -4.17 7.42
N TYR A 86 -11.56 -5.29 6.82
CA TYR A 86 -11.00 -5.72 5.53
C TYR A 86 -11.29 -4.71 4.42
N TYR A 87 -12.56 -4.32 4.21
CA TYR A 87 -12.90 -3.34 3.18
C TYR A 87 -12.35 -1.95 3.48
N LEU A 88 -12.23 -1.58 4.75
CA LEU A 88 -11.60 -0.32 5.15
C LEU A 88 -10.10 -0.33 4.79
N ALA A 89 -9.38 -1.40 5.14
CA ALA A 89 -7.97 -1.59 4.79
C ALA A 89 -7.78 -1.58 3.27
N LEU A 90 -8.65 -2.28 2.55
CA LEU A 90 -8.58 -2.42 1.10
C LEU A 90 -8.87 -1.09 0.41
N GLY A 91 -9.91 -0.37 0.86
CA GLY A 91 -10.28 0.94 0.35
C GLY A 91 -9.18 1.97 0.54
N PHE A 92 -8.62 2.07 1.75
CA PHE A 92 -7.49 2.98 1.99
C PHE A 92 -6.24 2.60 1.21
N SER A 93 -5.93 1.30 1.08
CA SER A 93 -4.79 0.81 0.29
C SER A 93 -4.94 1.15 -1.19
N LEU A 94 -6.10 0.85 -1.78
CA LEU A 94 -6.39 1.17 -3.17
C LEU A 94 -6.39 2.68 -3.42
N PHE A 95 -7.01 3.46 -2.54
CA PHE A 95 -7.01 4.91 -2.62
C PHE A 95 -5.58 5.47 -2.62
N TYR A 96 -4.73 5.01 -1.69
CA TYR A 96 -3.34 5.43 -1.60
C TYR A 96 -2.51 5.04 -2.83
N LEU A 97 -2.62 3.80 -3.29
CA LEU A 97 -1.90 3.31 -4.48
C LEU A 97 -2.34 4.03 -5.75
N CYS A 98 -3.64 4.29 -5.91
CA CYS A 98 -4.17 5.10 -7.00
C CYS A 98 -3.67 6.54 -6.92
N LEU A 99 -3.60 7.13 -5.72
CA LEU A 99 -3.08 8.48 -5.53
C LEU A 99 -1.61 8.57 -5.93
N LEU A 100 -0.77 7.60 -5.51
CA LEU A 100 0.62 7.49 -5.94
C LEU A 100 0.72 7.37 -7.45
N LEU A 101 -0.04 6.46 -8.06
CA LEU A 101 -0.03 6.26 -9.50
C LEU A 101 -0.46 7.52 -10.26
N CYS A 102 -1.48 8.24 -9.78
CA CYS A 102 -1.88 9.53 -10.35
C CYS A 102 -0.77 10.56 -10.26
N LEU A 103 -0.12 10.74 -9.11
CA LEU A 103 0.99 11.69 -8.96
C LEU A 103 2.14 11.37 -9.92
N ILE A 104 2.41 10.08 -10.14
CA ILE A 104 3.42 9.63 -11.10
C ILE A 104 2.97 9.91 -12.52
N LEU A 105 1.75 9.55 -12.93
CA LEU A 105 1.31 9.74 -14.31
C LEU A 105 1.12 11.21 -14.70
N PHE A 106 0.68 12.04 -13.75
CA PHE A 106 0.40 13.46 -13.98
C PHE A 106 1.56 14.38 -13.61
N HIS A 107 2.75 13.84 -13.28
CA HIS A 107 3.90 14.64 -12.85
C HIS A 107 4.26 15.76 -13.84
N GLY A 108 4.08 15.53 -15.15
CA GLY A 108 4.43 16.48 -16.21
C GLY A 108 3.37 17.55 -16.49
N ASN A 109 2.20 17.51 -15.85
CA ASN A 109 1.11 18.45 -16.08
C ASN A 109 1.16 19.65 -15.13
N PHE A 110 2.02 19.60 -14.11
CA PHE A 110 2.14 20.67 -13.13
C PHE A 110 3.23 21.66 -13.53
N PRO A 111 3.01 22.98 -13.35
CA PRO A 111 4.00 24.02 -13.67
C PRO A 111 5.13 24.14 -12.64
N ILE A 112 5.34 23.13 -11.78
CA ILE A 112 6.33 23.12 -10.70
C ILE A 112 7.37 22.02 -10.95
N GLY A 113 8.58 22.20 -10.40
CA GLY A 113 9.64 21.18 -10.44
C GLY A 113 9.23 19.86 -9.79
N ILE A 114 9.84 18.76 -10.24
CA ILE A 114 9.53 17.41 -9.74
C ILE A 114 9.89 17.30 -8.25
N ASP A 115 10.98 17.92 -7.85
CA ASP A 115 11.44 18.03 -6.47
C ASP A 115 10.38 18.65 -5.55
N GLU A 116 9.83 19.81 -5.93
CA GLU A 116 8.84 20.55 -5.17
C GLU A 116 7.49 19.83 -5.17
N MET A 117 7.11 19.21 -6.31
CA MET A 117 5.89 18.41 -6.40
C MET A 117 5.95 17.21 -5.43
N PHE A 118 7.05 16.45 -5.47
CA PHE A 118 7.25 15.29 -4.59
C PHE A 118 7.33 15.71 -3.12
N LYS A 119 8.03 16.80 -2.81
CA LYS A 119 8.10 17.34 -1.45
C LYS A 119 6.73 17.75 -0.89
N ARG A 120 5.92 18.47 -1.69
CA ARG A 120 4.56 18.84 -1.28
C ARG A 120 3.66 17.64 -1.12
N SER A 121 3.79 16.64 -2.00
CA SER A 121 2.95 15.45 -1.92
C SER A 121 3.19 14.61 -0.67
N ASN A 122 4.43 14.60 -0.16
CA ASN A 122 4.75 13.93 1.10
C ASN A 122 3.98 14.47 2.30
N LEU A 123 3.58 15.76 2.31
CA LEU A 123 2.83 16.36 3.42
C LEU A 123 1.47 15.69 3.64
N PHE A 124 0.81 15.25 2.56
CA PHE A 124 -0.48 14.55 2.66
C PHE A 124 -0.34 13.04 2.51
N LEU A 125 0.67 12.54 1.77
CA LEU A 125 0.92 11.11 1.63
C LEU A 125 1.32 10.46 2.94
N ALA A 126 2.18 11.11 3.75
CA ALA A 126 2.66 10.51 4.99
C ALA A 126 1.53 10.24 6.01
N PRO A 127 0.57 11.16 6.27
CA PRO A 127 -0.60 10.86 7.08
C PRO A 127 -1.47 9.72 6.52
N ILE A 128 -1.72 9.71 5.21
CA ILE A 128 -2.54 8.67 4.56
C ILE A 128 -1.84 7.31 4.66
N GLN A 129 -0.53 7.27 4.42
CA GLN A 129 0.29 6.07 4.59
C GLN A 129 0.25 5.58 6.04
N GLY A 130 0.36 6.48 7.01
CA GLY A 130 0.21 6.14 8.42
C GLY A 130 -1.14 5.50 8.74
N LEU A 131 -2.24 6.02 8.19
CA LEU A 131 -3.58 5.43 8.32
C LEU A 131 -3.65 4.05 7.65
N VAL A 132 -3.12 3.90 6.45
CA VAL A 132 -3.04 2.61 5.74
C VAL A 132 -2.27 1.59 6.57
N SER A 133 -1.08 1.94 7.05
CA SER A 133 -0.24 1.05 7.87
C SER A 133 -0.92 0.70 9.19
N ALA A 134 -1.61 1.65 9.84
CA ALA A 134 -2.36 1.39 11.07
C ALA A 134 -3.55 0.45 10.83
N VAL A 135 -4.35 0.69 9.79
CA VAL A 135 -5.52 -0.14 9.48
C VAL A 135 -5.10 -1.55 9.07
N ILE A 136 -4.02 -1.68 8.28
CA ILE A 136 -3.41 -2.96 7.94
C ILE A 136 -2.89 -3.64 9.22
N GLY A 137 -2.19 -2.91 10.09
CA GLY A 137 -1.70 -3.42 11.37
C GLY A 137 -2.83 -3.94 12.28
N ILE A 138 -3.93 -3.20 12.41
CA ILE A 138 -5.12 -3.61 13.18
C ILE A 138 -5.76 -4.86 12.57
N PHE A 139 -5.89 -4.90 11.24
CA PHE A 139 -6.40 -6.06 10.51
C PHE A 139 -5.59 -7.33 10.82
N TYR A 140 -4.28 -7.20 10.97
CA TYR A 140 -3.38 -8.32 11.25
C TYR A 140 -3.24 -8.65 12.75
N TYR A 141 -3.15 -7.64 13.62
CA TYR A 141 -3.03 -7.84 15.07
C TYR A 141 -4.28 -8.50 15.64
N LYS A 142 -5.48 -8.07 15.22
CA LYS A 142 -6.74 -8.67 15.68
C LYS A 142 -6.98 -10.09 15.13
N SER A 143 -6.05 -10.62 14.34
CA SER A 143 -6.04 -11.98 13.82
C SER A 143 -4.99 -12.89 14.47
N THR A 144 -4.11 -12.34 15.33
CA THR A 144 -3.19 -13.12 16.18
C THR A 144 -3.83 -13.30 17.54
#